data_AF-A0A447RLE6-F1
#
_entry.id   AF-A0A447RLE6-F1
#
_cell.length_a   1.000
_cell.length_b   1.000
_cell.length_c   1.000
_cell.angle_alpha   90.00
_cell.angle_beta   90.00
_cell.angle_gamma   90.00
#
_symmetry.space_group_name_H-M   'P 1'
#
loop_
_entity.id
_entity.type
_entity.pdbx_description
1 polymer ?
#
loop_
_entity_poly.entity_id
_entity_poly.type
_entity_poly.pdbx_seq_one_letter_code
_entity_poly.pdbx_strand_id
1 'polypeptide(L)'
;MLLEKGGIIALLNLLIEHGLPAVDALRFATLNAAIRLQRHDLGLIAAGRRADLVVFDSLEKLVAREVYVGGKLLARAGNLLTPIAPAAGVTPPRDTLQIAPPPRR
;
A
#
# COMPACT_ATOMS: atom_id res chain seq x y z
N MET A 1 11.13 -2.12 10.70
CA MET A 1 9.99 -2.94 10.20
C MET A 1 9.36 -2.41 8.91
N LEU A 2 8.71 -1.22 8.85
CA LEU A 2 8.11 -0.72 7.58
C LEU A 2 9.16 -0.45 6.50
N LEU A 3 10.26 0.24 6.85
CA LEU A 3 11.35 0.56 5.92
C LEU A 3 12.07 -0.70 5.39
N GLU A 4 12.13 -1.76 6.18
CA GLU A 4 12.90 -2.97 5.85
C GLU A 4 12.04 -4.05 5.19
N LYS A 5 10.80 -4.24 5.64
CA LYS A 5 9.93 -5.34 5.21
C LYS A 5 8.84 -4.88 4.23
N GLY A 6 8.40 -3.62 4.33
CA GLY A 6 7.24 -3.10 3.60
C GLY A 6 5.94 -3.19 4.38
N GLY A 7 4.87 -2.63 3.80
CA GLY A 7 3.51 -2.62 4.37
C GLY A 7 2.73 -3.89 4.01
N ILE A 8 1.62 -3.74 3.27
CA ILE A 8 0.78 -4.87 2.83
C ILE A 8 1.59 -5.95 2.08
N ILE A 9 2.55 -5.56 1.25
CA ILE A 9 3.35 -6.52 0.46
C ILE A 9 4.14 -7.49 1.35
N ALA A 10 4.55 -7.07 2.56
CA ALA A 10 5.24 -7.93 3.51
C ALA A 10 4.31 -9.05 4.02
N LEU A 11 3.05 -8.70 4.31
CA LEU A 11 2.04 -9.66 4.72
C LEU A 11 1.70 -10.64 3.60
N LEU A 12 1.60 -10.17 2.35
CA LEU A 12 1.33 -11.04 1.21
C LEU A 12 2.46 -12.06 1.00
N ASN A 13 3.71 -11.61 1.03
CA ASN A 13 4.86 -12.51 0.94
C ASN A 13 4.88 -13.51 2.09
N LEU A 14 4.58 -13.08 3.33
CA LEU A 14 4.49 -14.00 4.47
C LEU A 14 3.45 -15.10 4.24
N LEU A 15 2.27 -14.77 3.72
CA LEU A 15 1.22 -15.76 3.43
C LEU A 15 1.65 -16.75 2.34
N ILE A 16 2.28 -16.25 1.28
CA ILE A 16 2.79 -17.06 0.17
C ILE A 16 3.90 -18.01 0.66
N GLU A 17 4.83 -17.51 1.47
CA GLU A 17 5.90 -18.30 2.09
C GLU A 17 5.34 -19.43 2.97
N HIS A 18 4.14 -19.25 3.55
CA HIS A 18 3.44 -20.27 4.35
C HIS A 18 2.49 -21.16 3.51
N GLY A 19 2.59 -21.11 2.18
CA GLY A 19 1.91 -22.02 1.27
C GLY A 19 0.55 -21.53 0.75
N LEU A 20 0.14 -20.29 1.04
CA LEU A 20 -1.06 -19.74 0.41
C LEU A 20 -0.77 -19.43 -1.07
N PRO A 21 -1.62 -19.85 -2.03
CA PRO A 21 -1.43 -19.47 -3.42
C PRO A 21 -1.40 -17.95 -3.61
N ALA A 22 -0.43 -17.45 -4.37
CA ALA A 22 -0.24 -16.01 -4.59
C ALA A 22 -1.48 -15.32 -5.16
N VAL A 23 -2.24 -16.01 -6.02
CA VAL A 23 -3.49 -15.48 -6.58
C VAL A 23 -4.54 -15.24 -5.49
N ASP A 24 -4.64 -16.12 -4.50
CA ASP A 24 -5.57 -15.96 -3.38
C ASP A 24 -5.09 -14.85 -2.43
N ALA A 25 -3.79 -14.79 -2.14
CA ALA A 25 -3.20 -13.70 -1.36
C ALA A 25 -3.47 -12.33 -2.01
N LEU A 26 -3.25 -12.22 -3.33
CA LEU A 26 -3.56 -11.01 -4.10
C LEU A 26 -5.06 -10.70 -4.09
N ARG A 27 -5.93 -11.71 -4.21
CA ARG A 27 -7.40 -11.52 -4.12
C ARG A 27 -7.80 -10.93 -2.77
N PHE A 28 -7.17 -11.35 -1.68
CA PHE A 28 -7.43 -10.82 -0.34
C PHE A 28 -7.10 -9.32 -0.26
N ALA A 29 -5.97 -8.90 -0.83
CA ALA A 29 -5.53 -7.50 -0.82
C ALA A 29 -6.16 -6.61 -1.91
N THR A 30 -6.93 -7.18 -2.84
CA THR A 30 -7.51 -6.44 -3.98
C THR A 30 -9.02 -6.58 -4.04
N LEU A 31 -9.54 -7.59 -4.72
CA LEU A 31 -10.97 -7.75 -5.00
C LEU A 31 -11.81 -7.85 -3.71
N ASN A 32 -11.37 -8.61 -2.72
CA ASN A 32 -12.10 -8.76 -1.46
C ASN A 32 -12.18 -7.42 -0.70
N ALA A 33 -11.09 -6.66 -0.69
CA ALA A 33 -11.05 -5.33 -0.09
C ALA A 33 -11.97 -4.36 -0.83
N ALA A 34 -11.97 -4.38 -2.17
CA ALA A 34 -12.84 -3.54 -3.00
C ALA A 34 -14.33 -3.86 -2.77
N ILE A 35 -14.70 -5.15 -2.68
CA ILE A 35 -16.06 -5.59 -2.34
C ILE A 35 -16.44 -5.07 -0.95
N ARG A 36 -15.57 -5.24 0.05
CA ARG A 36 -15.84 -4.79 1.43
C ARG A 36 -16.06 -3.28 1.53
N LEU A 37 -15.36 -2.51 0.69
CA LEU A 37 -15.47 -1.05 0.62
C LEU A 37 -16.53 -0.56 -0.39
N GLN A 38 -17.23 -1.48 -1.08
CA GLN A 38 -18.21 -1.16 -2.14
C GLN A 38 -17.61 -0.26 -3.25
N ARG A 39 -16.32 -0.47 -3.55
CA ARG A 39 -15.59 0.26 -4.61
C ARG A 39 -15.47 -0.60 -5.85
N HIS A 40 -16.55 -0.65 -6.63
CA HIS A 40 -16.66 -1.49 -7.82
C HIS A 40 -15.64 -1.15 -8.92
N ASP A 41 -15.05 0.05 -8.86
CA ASP A 41 -14.00 0.50 -9.79
C ASP A 41 -12.60 -0.04 -9.45
N LEU A 42 -12.39 -0.62 -8.26
CA LEU A 42 -11.08 -1.05 -7.76
C LEU A 42 -10.92 -2.59 -7.70
N GLY A 43 -9.68 -3.02 -7.42
CA GLY A 43 -9.37 -4.37 -6.94
C GLY A 43 -9.45 -5.49 -7.98
N LEU A 44 -9.69 -5.19 -9.26
CA LEU A 44 -9.76 -6.17 -10.33
C LEU A 44 -9.26 -5.56 -11.65
N ILE A 45 -8.50 -6.34 -12.41
CA ILE A 45 -8.11 -6.00 -13.78
C ILE A 45 -9.26 -6.40 -14.70
N ALA A 46 -10.03 -5.42 -15.16
CA ALA A 46 -11.12 -5.61 -16.11
C ALA A 46 -11.40 -4.29 -16.85
N ALA A 47 -11.99 -4.39 -18.05
CA ALA A 47 -12.45 -3.22 -18.79
C ALA A 47 -13.47 -2.41 -17.95
N GLY A 48 -13.37 -1.09 -18.02
CA GLY A 48 -14.24 -0.17 -17.25
C GLY A 48 -13.83 0.02 -15.78
N ARG A 49 -12.77 -0.64 -15.29
CA ARG A 49 -12.23 -0.42 -13.94
C ARG A 49 -11.03 0.54 -13.94
N ARG A 50 -10.74 1.10 -12.77
CA ARG A 50 -9.61 2.01 -12.59
C ARG A 50 -8.30 1.24 -12.75
N ALA A 51 -7.38 1.82 -13.52
CA ALA A 51 -6.05 1.27 -13.75
C ALA A 51 -5.09 1.56 -12.58
N ASP A 52 -5.45 1.05 -11.40
CA ASP A 52 -4.55 0.97 -10.24
C ASP A 52 -3.89 -0.41 -10.28
N LEU A 53 -2.65 -0.45 -10.77
CA LEU A 53 -1.95 -1.70 -11.12
C LEU A 53 -0.59 -1.76 -10.44
N VAL A 54 -0.18 -2.97 -10.08
CA VAL A 54 1.19 -3.27 -9.66
C VAL A 54 1.71 -4.41 -10.52
N VAL A 55 2.90 -4.22 -11.10
CA VAL A 55 3.58 -5.23 -11.91
C VAL A 55 4.63 -5.92 -11.05
N PHE A 56 4.64 -7.24 -11.06
CA PHE A 56 5.60 -8.09 -10.35
C PHE A 56 6.37 -8.93 -11.37
N ASP A 57 7.66 -9.17 -11.12
CA ASP A 57 8.48 -10.06 -11.96
C ASP A 57 8.18 -11.55 -11.68
N SER A 58 7.70 -11.87 -10.48
CA SER A 58 7.34 -13.23 -10.04
C SER A 58 6.20 -13.20 -9.02
N LEU A 59 5.45 -14.31 -8.95
CA LEU A 59 4.44 -14.56 -7.92
C LEU A 59 4.96 -15.40 -6.74
N GLU A 60 6.18 -15.92 -6.81
CA GLU A 60 6.81 -16.64 -5.69
C GLU A 60 7.20 -15.67 -4.56
N LYS A 61 7.73 -14.51 -4.94
CA LYS A 61 8.01 -13.39 -4.04
C LYS A 61 7.65 -12.09 -4.73
N LEU A 62 6.64 -11.43 -4.18
CA LEU A 62 6.11 -10.18 -4.70
C LEU A 62 7.10 -9.05 -4.42
N VAL A 63 7.69 -8.52 -5.50
CA VAL A 63 8.50 -7.30 -5.50
C VAL A 63 7.96 -6.37 -6.58
N ALA A 64 7.47 -5.20 -6.19
CA ALA A 64 6.83 -4.27 -7.12
C ALA A 64 7.85 -3.69 -8.10
N ARG A 65 7.73 -4.05 -9.38
CA ARG A 65 8.56 -3.53 -10.47
C ARG A 65 8.04 -2.19 -10.97
N GLU A 66 6.73 -2.08 -11.15
CA GLU A 66 6.05 -0.86 -11.58
C GLU A 66 4.74 -0.68 -10.81
N VAL A 67 4.40 0.57 -10.50
CA VAL A 67 3.14 0.92 -9.83
C VAL A 67 2.44 2.00 -10.64
N TYR A 68 1.22 1.70 -11.06
CA TYR A 68 0.34 2.60 -11.78
C TYR A 68 -0.83 3.01 -10.88
N VAL A 69 -1.17 4.29 -10.89
CA VAL A 69 -2.34 4.84 -10.19
C VAL A 69 -3.16 5.65 -11.19
N GLY A 70 -4.42 5.25 -11.40
CA GLY A 70 -5.30 5.84 -12.41
C GLY A 70 -4.72 5.80 -13.81
N GLY A 71 -3.95 4.76 -14.14
CA GLY A 71 -3.28 4.57 -15.44
C GLY A 71 -1.97 5.34 -15.61
N LYS A 72 -1.50 6.07 -14.59
CA LYS A 72 -0.22 6.79 -14.64
C LYS A 72 0.85 6.03 -13.88
N LEU A 73 2.01 5.83 -14.52
CA LEU A 73 3.18 5.23 -13.87
C LEU A 73 3.71 6.20 -12.80
N LEU A 74 3.68 5.77 -11.53
CA LEU A 74 4.04 6.61 -10.39
C LEU A 74 5.33 6.15 -9.70
N ALA A 75 5.63 4.85 -9.76
CA ALA A 75 6.87 4.30 -9.23
C ALA A 75 7.42 3.20 -10.15
N ARG A 76 8.75 3.10 -10.21
CA ARG A 76 9.47 2.07 -10.95
C ARG A 76 10.71 1.64 -10.17
N ALA A 77 10.95 0.33 -10.12
CA ALA A 77 12.10 -0.27 -9.44
C ALA A 77 12.28 0.24 -8.00
N GLY A 78 11.18 0.27 -7.23
CA GLY A 78 11.17 0.71 -5.83
C GLY A 78 11.24 2.23 -5.59
N ASN A 79 11.36 3.04 -6.64
CA ASN A 79 11.51 4.49 -6.53
C ASN A 79 10.28 5.23 -7.07
N LEU A 80 9.85 6.27 -6.36
CA LEU A 80 8.85 7.20 -6.88
C LEU A 80 9.43 7.99 -8.05
N LEU A 81 8.66 8.15 -9.12
CA LEU A 81 9.02 8.96 -10.28
C LEU A 81 8.72 10.45 -10.07
N THR A 82 7.85 10.76 -9.11
CA THR A 82 7.50 12.13 -8.75
C THR A 82 7.36 12.22 -7.23
N PRO A 83 7.92 13.26 -6.59
CA PRO A 83 7.76 13.48 -5.15
C PRO A 83 6.28 13.62 -4.78
N ILE A 84 5.90 13.02 -3.65
CA ILE A 84 4.56 13.22 -3.08
C ILE A 84 4.58 14.49 -2.27
N ALA A 85 3.79 15.48 -2.68
CA ALA A 85 3.62 16.71 -1.92
C ALA A 85 2.94 16.40 -0.57
N PRO A 86 3.34 17.08 0.53
CA PRO A 86 2.60 16.98 1.78
C PRO A 86 1.15 17.44 1.57
N ALA A 87 0.22 16.80 2.29
CA ALA A 87 -1.19 17.13 2.20
C ALA A 87 -1.42 18.60 2.58
N ALA A 88 -2.05 19.35 1.68
CA ALA A 88 -2.37 20.75 1.92
C ALA A 88 -3.32 20.86 3.12
N GLY A 89 -3.06 21.83 4.00
CA GLY A 89 -3.90 22.07 5.17
C GLY A 89 -3.75 21.07 6.33
N VAL A 90 -2.81 20.13 6.23
CA VAL A 90 -2.49 19.23 7.35
C VAL A 90 -1.29 19.77 8.13
N THR A 91 -1.56 20.33 9.30
CA THR A 91 -0.51 20.59 10.30
C THR A 91 -0.34 19.35 11.17
N PRO A 92 0.89 18.81 11.34
CA PRO A 92 1.13 17.75 12.31
C PRO A 92 0.60 18.15 13.69
N PRO A 93 -0.03 17.24 14.44
CA PRO A 93 -0.48 17.55 15.79
C PRO A 93 0.72 17.97 16.64
N ARG A 94 0.61 19.15 17.24
CA ARG A 94 1.58 19.75 18.16
C ARG A 94 0.88 20.05 19.48
N ASP A 95 1.66 20.28 20.53
CA ASP A 95 1.16 20.68 21.85
C ASP A 95 0.07 19.73 22.40
N THR A 96 0.16 18.43 22.05
CA THR A 96 -0.81 17.41 22.46
C THR A 96 -0.67 17.01 23.92
N LEU A 97 0.40 17.46 24.59
CA LEU A 97 0.64 17.29 26.02
C LEU A 97 0.50 18.65 26.70
N GLN A 98 -0.72 18.98 27.12
CA GLN A 98 -1.05 20.24 27.83
C GLN A 98 -1.06 20.03 29.34
N ILE A 99 0.05 19.51 29.87
CA ILE A 99 0.22 19.28 31.30
C ILE A 99 1.50 19.95 31.79
N ALA A 100 1.45 20.50 32.99
CA ALA A 100 2.64 21.05 33.62
C ALA A 100 3.67 19.94 33.91
N PRO A 101 4.98 20.21 33.74
CA PRO A 101 6.01 19.25 34.10
C PRO A 101 5.96 18.92 35.60
N PRO A 102 6.29 17.68 36.01
CA PRO A 102 6.24 17.28 37.41
C PRO A 102 7.25 18.09 38.26
N PRO A 103 6.99 18.28 39.56
CA PRO A 103 7.90 19.01 40.45
C PRO A 103 9.25 18.29 40.53
N ARG A 104 10.35 19.06 40.53
CA ARG A 104 11.70 18.52 40.74
C ARG A 104 11.83 18.03 42.18
N ARG A 105 12.40 16.83 42.34
CA ARG A 105 12.84 16.31 43.65
C ARG A 105 14.06 17.05 44.16
#